data_AF-A0A1K1MSL5-F1
#
_entry.id   AF-A0A1K1MSL5-F1
#
_cell.length_a   1.000
_cell.length_b   1.000
_cell.length_c   1.000
_cell.angle_alpha   90.00
_cell.angle_beta   90.00
_cell.angle_gamma   90.00
#
_symmetry.space_group_name_H-M   'P 1'
#
loop_
_entity.id
_entity.type
_entity.pdbx_description
1 polymer ?
#
loop_
_entity_poly.entity_id
_entity_poly.type
_entity_poly.pdbx_seq_one_letter_code
_entity_poly.pdbx_strand_id
1 'polypeptide(L)'
;MGENEISWASKWDGDLDEYLIEYKTFSYSDGRPFAITKNDFHSLSEEEQQLATKILQEYFLDTNFSTHKQKPYPLREYFRQYVGYQKGEHIMVHVNLYTHISYRKDPQCMCIYMKDLTRTIINEKNGGSHYGTVIIDLTEKKVKSFSLS
;
A
#
# COMPACT_ATOMS: atom_id res chain seq x y z
N MET A 1 -19.69 -9.88 21.48
CA MET A 1 -18.78 -8.91 20.84
C MET A 1 -17.62 -9.71 20.29
N GLY A 2 -17.41 -9.73 18.97
CA GLY A 2 -16.26 -10.44 18.39
C GLY A 2 -14.94 -9.74 18.77
N GLU A 3 -13.92 -10.53 19.07
CA GLU A 3 -12.56 -10.05 19.34
C GLU A 3 -11.95 -9.45 18.06
N ASN A 4 -11.19 -8.37 18.22
CA ASN A 4 -10.37 -7.83 17.14
C ASN A 4 -9.06 -8.61 17.12
N GLU A 5 -8.72 -9.20 15.99
CA GLU A 5 -7.44 -9.89 15.78
C GLU A 5 -6.52 -9.02 14.91
N ILE A 6 -5.22 -9.04 15.23
CA ILE A 6 -4.18 -8.33 14.45
C ILE A 6 -3.34 -9.37 13.71
N SER A 7 -3.31 -9.28 12.38
CA SER A 7 -2.40 -10.06 11.54
C SER A 7 -1.19 -9.23 11.15
N TRP A 8 0.00 -9.80 11.35
CA TRP A 8 1.27 -9.20 10.97
C TRP A 8 1.75 -9.75 9.64
N ALA A 9 2.31 -8.90 8.78
CA ALA A 9 2.82 -9.31 7.46
C ALA A 9 3.86 -10.44 7.57
N SER A 10 4.74 -10.37 8.58
CA SER A 10 5.74 -11.41 8.85
C SER A 10 5.17 -12.78 9.22
N LYS A 11 3.87 -12.86 9.51
CA LYS A 11 3.14 -14.09 9.87
C LYS A 11 2.05 -14.44 8.85
N TRP A 12 1.92 -13.65 7.79
CA TRP A 12 0.90 -13.85 6.76
C TRP A 12 1.42 -14.85 5.72
N ASP A 13 0.58 -15.82 5.36
CA ASP A 13 0.89 -16.90 4.42
C ASP A 13 0.36 -16.65 3.00
N GLY A 14 -0.46 -15.61 2.82
CA GLY A 14 -1.00 -15.20 1.52
C GLY A 14 -0.13 -14.17 0.79
N ASP A 15 -0.67 -13.67 -0.34
CA ASP A 15 -0.07 -12.55 -1.05
C ASP A 15 -0.06 -11.30 -0.16
N LEU A 16 1.04 -10.57 -0.20
CA LEU A 16 1.26 -9.33 0.53
C LEU A 16 1.04 -8.11 -0.36
N ASP A 17 0.94 -8.29 -1.68
CA ASP A 17 0.67 -7.24 -2.65
C ASP A 17 -0.83 -7.19 -2.98
N GLU A 18 -1.45 -6.03 -2.80
CA GLU A 18 -2.86 -5.76 -3.09
C GLU A 18 -2.96 -4.61 -4.10
N TYR A 19 -3.55 -4.88 -5.27
CA TYR A 19 -3.74 -3.90 -6.34
C TYR A 19 -5.17 -3.39 -6.36
N LEU A 20 -5.32 -2.07 -6.23
CA LEU A 20 -6.63 -1.44 -6.15
C LEU A 20 -7.07 -0.98 -7.56
N ILE A 21 -7.65 -1.91 -8.31
CA ILE A 21 -7.85 -1.80 -9.78
C ILE A 21 -9.20 -1.13 -10.15
N GLU A 22 -10.24 -1.27 -9.32
CA GLU A 22 -11.63 -1.06 -9.78
C GLU A 22 -12.32 0.22 -9.30
N TYR A 23 -11.74 0.97 -8.36
CA TYR A 23 -12.48 2.01 -7.64
C TYR A 23 -11.95 3.42 -7.91
N LYS A 24 -12.82 4.27 -8.48
CA LYS A 24 -12.54 5.70 -8.70
C LYS A 24 -12.61 6.55 -7.44
N THR A 25 -12.74 5.93 -6.26
CA THR A 25 -12.78 6.61 -4.96
C THR A 25 -12.22 5.69 -3.91
N PHE A 26 -11.12 6.09 -3.29
CA PHE A 26 -10.59 5.47 -2.09
C PHE A 26 -10.81 6.40 -0.89
N SER A 27 -10.89 5.83 0.30
CA SER A 27 -10.85 6.59 1.55
C SER A 27 -9.74 6.03 2.43
N TYR A 28 -9.13 6.88 3.24
CA TYR A 28 -8.29 6.44 4.33
C TYR A 28 -9.11 5.63 5.33
N SER A 29 -8.44 4.81 6.14
CA SER A 29 -9.06 4.03 7.23
C SER A 29 -9.86 4.88 8.23
N ASP A 30 -9.55 6.18 8.34
CA ASP A 30 -10.29 7.16 9.16
C ASP A 30 -11.50 7.81 8.45
N GLY A 31 -11.82 7.36 7.23
CA GLY A 31 -12.95 7.84 6.43
C GLY A 31 -12.68 9.13 5.65
N ARG A 32 -11.49 9.73 5.75
CA ARG A 32 -11.12 10.87 4.89
C ARG A 32 -10.98 10.39 3.44
N PRO A 33 -11.49 11.13 2.44
CA PRO A 33 -11.29 10.74 1.04
C PRO A 33 -9.80 10.79 0.69
N PHE A 34 -9.36 9.78 -0.05
CA PHE A 34 -8.05 9.82 -0.68
C PHE A 34 -8.11 10.79 -1.84
N ALA A 35 -7.52 11.96 -1.65
CA ALA A 35 -7.57 13.06 -2.61
C ALA A 35 -6.55 12.88 -3.74
N ILE A 36 -6.77 11.87 -4.59
CA ILE A 36 -6.34 11.92 -5.99
C ILE A 36 -7.54 12.44 -6.77
N THR A 37 -7.38 13.43 -7.65
CA THR A 37 -8.53 13.96 -8.36
C THR A 37 -9.18 12.81 -9.14
N LYS A 38 -10.51 12.68 -9.06
CA LYS A 38 -11.28 11.50 -9.49
C LYS A 38 -11.05 11.08 -10.96
N ASN A 39 -10.45 11.98 -11.75
CA ASN A 39 -10.15 11.81 -13.16
C ASN A 39 -8.73 11.28 -13.43
N ASP A 40 -7.89 11.17 -12.40
CA ASP A 40 -6.51 10.73 -12.53
C ASP A 40 -6.34 9.24 -12.21
N PHE A 41 -7.37 8.49 -11.83
CA PHE A 41 -7.19 7.06 -11.53
C PHE A 41 -6.81 6.27 -12.78
N HIS A 42 -5.78 5.43 -12.64
CA HIS A 42 -5.28 4.55 -13.69
C HIS A 42 -5.33 3.11 -13.21
N SER A 43 -6.09 2.28 -13.92
CA SER A 43 -6.16 0.84 -13.66
C SER A 43 -4.89 0.19 -14.18
N LEU A 44 -4.04 -0.29 -13.28
CA LEU A 44 -2.77 -0.91 -13.65
C LEU A 44 -3.00 -2.24 -14.38
N SER A 45 -2.39 -2.39 -15.56
CA SER A 45 -2.31 -3.69 -16.25
C SER A 45 -1.44 -4.67 -15.46
N GLU A 46 -1.54 -5.97 -15.76
CA GLU A 46 -0.69 -6.99 -15.11
C GLU A 46 0.81 -6.68 -15.28
N GLU A 47 1.22 -6.21 -16.46
CA GLU A 47 2.62 -5.83 -16.73
C GLU A 47 3.04 -4.60 -15.91
N GLU A 48 2.16 -3.62 -15.75
CA GLU A 48 2.42 -2.43 -14.94
C GLU A 48 2.52 -2.78 -13.46
N GLN A 49 1.70 -3.72 -12.97
CA GLN A 49 1.75 -4.26 -11.61
C GLN A 49 3.08 -4.97 -11.34
N GLN A 50 3.48 -5.88 -12.24
CA GLN A 50 4.76 -6.58 -12.16
C GLN A 50 5.95 -5.59 -12.20
N LEU A 51 5.88 -4.57 -13.05
CA LEU A 51 6.91 -3.53 -13.14
C LEU A 51 6.99 -2.70 -11.86
N ALA A 52 5.86 -2.27 -11.29
CA ALA A 52 5.82 -1.52 -10.04
C ALA A 52 6.45 -2.31 -8.89
N THR A 53 6.09 -3.60 -8.77
CA THR A 53 6.66 -4.50 -7.76
C THR A 53 8.17 -4.64 -7.93
N LYS A 54 8.64 -4.85 -9.16
CA LYS A 54 10.07 -4.97 -9.45
C LYS A 54 10.83 -3.70 -9.05
N ILE A 55 10.35 -2.53 -9.46
CA ILE A 55 10.99 -1.24 -9.13
C ILE A 55 11.07 -1.05 -7.60
N LEU A 56 10.00 -1.39 -6.88
CA LEU A 56 9.97 -1.28 -5.42
C LEU A 56 10.98 -2.24 -4.76
N GLN A 57 11.05 -3.48 -5.23
CA GLN A 57 12.02 -4.48 -4.74
C GLN A 57 13.46 -4.01 -4.96
N GLU A 58 13.79 -3.58 -6.18
CA GLU A 58 15.12 -3.04 -6.52
C GLU A 58 15.47 -1.83 -5.65
N TYR A 59 14.53 -0.90 -5.45
CA TYR A 59 14.75 0.25 -4.58
C TYR A 59 15.08 -0.15 -3.13
N PHE A 60 14.37 -1.11 -2.56
CA PHE A 60 14.64 -1.57 -1.18
C PHE A 60 15.95 -2.37 -1.05
N LEU A 61 16.42 -3.00 -2.13
CA LEU A 61 17.70 -3.70 -2.16
C LEU A 61 18.88 -2.72 -2.28
N ASP A 62 18.75 -1.72 -3.15
CA ASP A 62 19.85 -0.81 -3.49
C ASP A 62 19.94 0.42 -2.55
N THR A 63 18.86 0.74 -1.84
CA THR A 63 18.82 1.92 -0.98
C THR A 63 19.42 1.65 0.39
N ASN A 64 20.45 2.43 0.72
CA ASN A 64 20.99 2.45 2.07
C ASN A 64 20.16 3.36 3.00
N PHE A 65 19.23 2.77 3.75
CA PHE A 65 18.40 3.50 4.71
C PHE A 65 19.12 3.92 6.01
N SER A 66 20.43 3.70 6.15
CA SER A 66 21.18 4.04 7.37
C SER A 66 21.15 5.53 7.73
N THR A 67 20.87 6.40 6.77
CA THR A 67 20.78 7.85 6.94
C THR A 67 19.42 8.33 7.46
N HIS A 68 18.42 7.44 7.55
CA HIS A 68 17.10 7.80 8.03
C HIS A 68 17.04 7.77 9.56
N LYS A 69 16.35 8.75 10.16
CA LYS A 69 16.14 8.80 11.62
C LYS A 69 15.42 7.55 12.14
N GLN A 70 14.54 6.98 11.33
CA GLN A 70 13.89 5.70 11.54
C GLN A 70 14.12 4.84 10.31
N LYS A 71 14.51 3.58 10.51
CA LYS A 71 14.78 2.65 9.41
C LYS A 71 13.50 1.93 9.03
N PRO A 72 13.15 1.78 7.74
CA PRO A 72 12.08 0.89 7.35
C PRO A 72 12.44 -0.55 7.73
N TYR A 73 11.42 -1.38 7.91
CA TYR A 73 11.58 -2.82 7.94
C TYR A 73 12.01 -3.35 6.56
N PRO A 74 12.52 -4.58 6.48
CA PRO A 74 12.67 -5.27 5.21
C PRO A 74 11.35 -5.28 4.43
N LEU A 75 11.39 -5.13 3.10
CA LEU A 75 10.19 -5.03 2.27
C LEU A 75 9.19 -6.18 2.50
N ARG A 76 9.70 -7.40 2.75
CA ARG A 76 8.90 -8.61 3.05
C ARG A 76 8.04 -8.52 4.32
N GLU A 77 8.31 -7.54 5.18
CA GLU A 77 7.56 -7.31 6.43
C GLU A 77 6.45 -6.28 6.26
N TYR A 78 6.16 -5.87 5.02
CA TYR A 78 5.04 -5.01 4.68
C TYR A 78 4.04 -5.74 3.78
N PHE A 79 2.77 -5.56 4.14
CA PHE A 79 1.70 -5.54 3.15
C PHE A 79 1.83 -4.28 2.30
N ARG A 80 1.46 -4.38 1.03
CA ARG A 80 1.67 -3.35 0.00
C ARG A 80 0.38 -3.12 -0.75
N GLN A 81 -0.14 -1.91 -0.70
CA GLN A 81 -1.30 -1.50 -1.50
C GLN A 81 -0.87 -0.59 -2.64
N TYR A 82 -1.18 -0.96 -3.88
CA TYR A 82 -0.82 -0.21 -5.08
C TYR A 82 -2.04 0.51 -5.65
N VAL A 83 -1.91 1.81 -5.83
CA VAL A 83 -2.92 2.66 -6.46
C VAL A 83 -2.30 3.38 -7.65
N GLY A 84 -2.74 3.01 -8.85
CA GLY A 84 -2.33 3.65 -10.09
C GLY A 84 -3.05 4.98 -10.31
N TYR A 85 -2.32 5.98 -10.77
CA TYR A 85 -2.89 7.26 -11.20
C TYR A 85 -2.06 7.91 -12.30
N GLN A 86 -2.69 8.70 -13.15
CA GLN A 86 -2.06 9.45 -14.22
C GLN A 86 -1.76 10.88 -13.77
N LYS A 87 -0.55 11.35 -14.05
CA LYS A 87 -0.13 12.73 -13.80
C LYS A 87 0.49 13.30 -15.07
N GLY A 88 -0.34 13.96 -15.88
CA GLY A 88 0.05 14.35 -17.24
C GLY A 88 0.29 13.11 -18.10
N GLU A 89 1.48 12.99 -18.69
CA GLU A 89 1.88 11.83 -19.51
C GLU A 89 2.48 10.68 -18.68
N HIS A 90 2.63 10.86 -17.36
CA HIS A 90 3.25 9.86 -16.50
C HIS A 90 2.21 8.95 -15.85
N ILE A 91 2.50 7.65 -15.88
CA ILE A 91 1.78 6.64 -15.11
C ILE A 91 2.48 6.50 -13.76
N MET A 92 1.79 6.91 -12.71
CA MET A 92 2.30 6.96 -11.35
C MET A 92 1.65 5.86 -10.51
N VAL A 93 2.37 5.35 -9.52
CA VAL A 93 1.85 4.38 -8.56
C VAL A 93 2.14 4.86 -7.15
N HIS A 94 1.06 5.02 -6.38
CA HIS A 94 1.12 5.26 -4.95
C HIS A 94 1.10 3.92 -4.22
N VAL A 95 2.19 3.59 -3.54
CA VAL A 95 2.32 2.36 -2.76
C VAL A 95 2.23 2.70 -1.27
N ASN A 96 1.24 2.13 -0.59
CA ASN A 96 1.19 2.16 0.88
C ASN A 96 1.85 0.90 1.43
N LEU A 97 2.69 1.09 2.44
CA LEU A 97 3.35 0.04 3.19
C LEU A 97 2.79 0.02 4.60
N TYR A 98 2.38 -1.15 5.09
CA TYR A 98 1.95 -1.34 6.48
C TYR A 98 2.30 -2.74 6.99
N THR A 99 2.75 -2.84 8.24
CA THR A 99 3.23 -4.14 8.78
C THR A 99 2.13 -5.03 9.35
N HIS A 100 0.91 -4.49 9.51
CA HIS A 100 -0.18 -5.21 10.16
C HIS A 100 -1.56 -4.72 9.71
N ILE A 101 -2.54 -5.61 9.78
CA ILE A 101 -3.96 -5.35 9.55
C ILE A 101 -4.77 -5.77 10.78
N SER A 102 -5.81 -5.01 11.10
CA SER A 102 -6.78 -5.37 12.14
C SER A 102 -8.09 -5.79 11.49
N TYR A 103 -8.61 -6.96 11.86
CA TYR A 103 -9.92 -7.43 11.39
C TYR A 103 -10.77 -7.91 12.56
N ARG A 104 -12.09 -7.85 12.36
CA ARG A 104 -13.06 -8.38 13.30
C ARG A 104 -13.52 -9.75 12.85
N LYS A 105 -13.39 -10.74 13.71
CA LYS A 105 -13.85 -12.10 13.46
C LYS A 105 -15.32 -12.22 13.88
N ASP A 106 -16.22 -12.41 12.91
CA ASP A 106 -17.58 -12.84 13.20
C ASP A 106 -17.65 -14.37 13.14
N PRO A 107 -17.96 -15.08 14.23
CA PRO A 107 -18.04 -16.54 14.21
C PRO A 107 -19.17 -17.10 13.34
N GLN A 108 -20.17 -16.30 12.93
CA GLN A 108 -21.30 -16.77 12.09
C GLN A 108 -21.11 -16.52 10.59
N CYS A 109 -20.08 -15.76 10.22
CA CYS A 109 -19.71 -15.49 8.84
C CYS A 109 -18.19 -15.42 8.85
N MET A 110 -17.46 -16.36 8.23
CA MET A 110 -16.03 -16.17 7.88
C MET A 110 -15.84 -15.02 6.85
N CYS A 111 -16.75 -14.07 6.85
CA CYS A 111 -16.79 -12.85 6.10
C CYS A 111 -15.93 -11.89 6.92
N ILE A 112 -14.62 -11.93 6.67
CA ILE A 112 -13.62 -11.03 7.24
C ILE A 112 -14.13 -9.59 7.02
N TYR A 113 -14.73 -8.99 8.05
CA TYR A 113 -15.27 -7.63 7.97
C TYR A 113 -14.10 -6.63 8.13
N MET A 114 -13.19 -6.65 7.16
CA MET A 114 -12.47 -5.45 6.76
C MET A 114 -13.41 -4.79 5.77
N LYS A 115 -14.06 -3.69 6.15
CA LYS A 115 -15.08 -3.04 5.31
C LYS A 115 -14.38 -2.48 4.05
N ASP A 116 -14.23 -3.34 3.05
CA ASP A 116 -13.60 -3.14 1.75
C ASP A 116 -12.15 -2.60 1.80
N LEU A 117 -11.16 -3.48 2.04
CA LEU A 117 -9.76 -3.21 1.68
C LEU A 117 -9.62 -2.76 0.21
N THR A 118 -10.50 -3.30 -0.64
CA THR A 118 -10.63 -2.93 -2.04
C THR A 118 -10.88 -1.43 -2.26
N ARG A 119 -11.36 -0.69 -1.25
CA ARG A 119 -11.64 0.77 -1.31
C ARG A 119 -10.95 1.58 -0.21
N THR A 120 -10.16 0.93 0.66
CA THR A 120 -9.59 1.56 1.84
C THR A 120 -8.08 1.61 1.75
N ILE A 121 -7.54 2.83 1.81
CA ILE A 121 -6.11 3.07 1.88
C ILE A 121 -5.66 3.09 3.34
N ILE A 122 -4.77 2.17 3.69
CA ILE A 122 -4.18 2.10 5.02
C ILE A 122 -3.02 3.11 5.10
N ASN A 123 -3.18 4.14 5.93
CA ASN A 123 -2.14 5.13 6.23
C ASN A 123 -2.32 5.63 7.66
N GLU A 124 -1.22 5.71 8.42
CA GLU A 124 -1.19 6.24 9.77
C GLU A 124 -0.13 7.34 9.87
N LYS A 125 -0.53 8.58 10.17
CA LYS A 125 0.33 9.78 10.10
C LYS A 125 1.48 9.82 11.13
N ASN A 126 1.50 8.91 12.10
CA ASN A 126 2.57 8.80 13.10
C ASN A 126 2.97 7.33 13.30
N GLY A 127 2.88 6.53 12.24
CA GLY A 127 3.08 5.09 12.26
C GLY A 127 4.53 4.63 12.42
N GLY A 128 5.49 5.55 12.27
CA GLY A 128 6.92 5.30 12.21
C GLY A 128 7.30 4.28 11.14
N SER A 129 8.27 3.43 11.45
CA SER A 129 8.68 2.32 10.58
C SER A 129 7.54 1.36 10.21
N HIS A 130 6.43 1.34 10.93
CA HIS A 130 5.32 0.44 10.59
C HIS A 130 4.52 0.90 9.38
N TYR A 131 4.64 2.16 8.96
CA TYR A 131 3.87 2.74 7.87
C TYR A 131 4.75 3.57 6.94
N GLY A 132 4.61 3.35 5.64
CA GLY A 132 5.38 4.05 4.64
C GLY A 132 4.58 4.34 3.38
N THR A 133 5.03 5.34 2.63
CA THR A 133 4.49 5.69 1.32
C THR A 133 5.62 5.73 0.32
N VAL A 134 5.41 5.09 -0.82
CA VAL A 134 6.32 5.13 -1.97
C VAL A 134 5.56 5.69 -3.17
N ILE A 135 6.17 6.59 -3.92
CA ILE A 135 5.66 7.06 -5.21
C ILE A 135 6.60 6.53 -6.29
N ILE A 136 6.05 5.72 -7.19
CA ILE A 136 6.75 5.15 -8.33
C ILE A 136 6.25 5.85 -9.61
N ASP A 137 7.16 6.13 -10.52
CA ASP A 137 6.86 6.60 -11.87
C ASP A 137 7.21 5.47 -12.84
N LEU A 138 6.19 4.85 -13.44
CA LEU A 138 6.37 3.72 -14.35
C LEU A 138 6.89 4.16 -15.71
N THR A 139 6.59 5.40 -16.12
CA THR A 139 7.11 5.98 -17.36
C THR A 139 8.63 6.17 -17.26
N GLU A 140 9.13 6.67 -16.13
CA GLU A 140 10.57 6.81 -15.85
C GLU A 140 11.22 5.56 -15.23
N LYS A 141 10.42 4.54 -14.89
CA LYS A 141 10.83 3.27 -14.25
C LYS A 141 11.64 3.46 -12.96
N LYS A 142 11.21 4.35 -12.07
CA LYS A 142 11.92 4.59 -10.79
C LYS A 142 11.04 5.08 -9.66
N VAL A 143 11.53 4.92 -8.43
CA VAL A 143 10.98 5.57 -7.24
C VAL A 143 11.27 7.07 -7.28
N LYS A 144 10.23 7.89 -7.16
CA LYS A 144 10.32 9.36 -7.09
C LYS A 144 10.41 9.87 -5.66
N SER A 145 9.75 9.19 -4.72
CA SER A 145 9.82 9.53 -3.30
C SER A 145 9.50 8.32 -2.43
N PHE A 146 10.11 8.31 -1.26
CA PHE A 146 9.85 7.38 -0.18
C PHE A 146 9.78 8.16 1.14
N SER A 147 8.80 7.85 1.99
CA SER A 147 8.68 8.43 3.32
C SER A 147 8.05 7.45 4.29
N LEU A 148 8.56 7.41 5.52
CA LEU A 148 7.86 6.84 6.67
C LEU A 148 6.87 7.87 7.23
N SER A 149 5.79 7.41 7.85
CA SER A 149 4.74 8.28 8.41
C SER A 149 4.95 8.55 9.88
#